data_AF-A0A2I0P031-F1
#
_entry.id   AF-A0A2I0P031-F1
#
_cell.length_a   1.000
_cell.length_b   1.000
_cell.length_c   1.000
_cell.angle_alpha   90.00
_cell.angle_beta   90.00
_cell.angle_gamma   90.00
#
_symmetry.space_group_name_H-M   'P 1'
#
loop_
_entity.id
_entity.type
_entity.pdbx_description
1 polymer ?
#
loop_
_entity_poly.entity_id
_entity_poly.type
_entity_poly.pdbx_seq_one_letter_code
_entity_poly.pdbx_strand_id
1 'polypeptide(L)'
;MASEGEGTVRYAGSATPLGCQIHKAVLFGVTHALKSRTREKSERSDGPAFFIHSSIGGDHWIEWQIGGCPYYPCHFSGQRCEYCYCPLYPCKDEELGEWSGSQRKEKVWSCAPCTLNHQPIVVHHLRRNPEASHRELKSLIRHQEKYIEKPNISG
;
A
#
# COMPACT_ATOMS: atom_id res chain seq x y z
N MET A 1 6.17 -0.19 -6.32
CA MET A 1 6.72 1.16 -6.14
C MET A 1 5.71 2.13 -6.69
N ALA A 2 5.03 2.88 -5.83
CA ALA A 2 4.25 4.02 -6.29
C ALA A 2 5.25 5.08 -6.78
N SER A 3 5.14 5.50 -8.03
CA SER A 3 5.98 6.57 -8.56
C SER A 3 5.32 7.91 -8.22
N GLU A 4 6.05 8.77 -7.51
CA GLU A 4 5.65 10.17 -7.35
C GLU A 4 6.02 10.89 -8.66
N GLY A 5 5.03 11.23 -9.48
CA GLY A 5 5.22 11.98 -10.72
C GLY A 5 4.09 11.77 -11.74
N GLU A 6 3.69 12.83 -12.44
CA GLU A 6 2.79 12.70 -13.60
C GLU A 6 3.58 12.22 -14.83
N GLY A 7 3.14 11.11 -15.43
CA GLY A 7 3.68 10.64 -16.71
C GLY A 7 3.61 9.13 -16.88
N THR A 8 3.60 8.68 -18.13
CA THR A 8 3.82 7.27 -18.47
C THR A 8 5.30 6.95 -18.29
N VAL A 9 5.63 5.97 -17.44
CA VAL A 9 7.00 5.45 -17.34
C VAL A 9 7.34 4.79 -18.68
N ARG A 10 8.12 5.46 -19.52
CA ARG A 10 8.49 4.94 -20.84
C ARG A 10 9.58 3.87 -20.76
N TYR A 11 10.50 3.99 -19.80
CA TYR A 11 11.56 3.02 -19.53
C TYR A 11 12.15 3.20 -18.12
N ALA A 12 12.78 2.15 -17.58
CA ALA A 12 13.41 2.13 -16.27
C ALA A 12 14.86 1.61 -16.35
N GLY A 13 15.66 2.21 -17.25
CA GLY A 13 17.06 1.82 -17.44
C GLY A 13 17.92 2.14 -16.22
N SER A 14 19.08 1.50 -16.10
CA SER A 14 19.97 1.61 -14.93
C SER A 14 20.46 3.03 -14.60
N ALA A 15 20.44 3.94 -15.58
CA ALA A 15 20.79 5.34 -15.39
C ALA A 15 19.60 6.24 -14.98
N THR A 16 18.38 5.70 -14.91
CA THR A 16 17.19 6.47 -14.53
C THR A 16 16.97 6.43 -13.02
N PRO A 17 16.34 7.45 -12.42
CA PRO A 17 15.96 7.41 -11.00
C PRO A 17 15.16 6.16 -10.64
N LEU A 18 14.19 5.78 -11.48
CA LEU A 18 13.38 4.59 -11.28
C LEU A 18 14.20 3.30 -11.37
N GLY A 19 15.06 3.18 -12.39
CA GLY A 19 15.94 2.02 -12.54
C GLY A 19 16.95 1.88 -11.41
N CYS A 20 17.49 2.99 -10.90
CA CYS A 20 18.32 3.01 -9.70
C CYS A 20 17.57 2.47 -8.48
N GLN A 21 16.31 2.85 -8.30
CA GLN A 21 15.50 2.37 -7.19
C GLN A 21 15.14 0.88 -7.32
N ILE A 22 14.80 0.42 -8.53
CA ILE A 22 14.61 -1.02 -8.80
C ILE A 22 15.91 -1.79 -8.49
N HIS A 23 17.05 -1.29 -8.95
CA HIS A 23 18.35 -1.92 -8.70
C HIS A 23 18.66 -2.01 -7.20
N LYS A 24 18.45 -0.92 -6.45
CA LYS A 24 18.59 -0.92 -4.97
C LYS A 24 17.72 -1.98 -4.31
N ALA A 25 16.45 -2.10 -4.72
CA ALA A 25 15.54 -3.09 -4.18
C ALA A 25 15.98 -4.52 -4.45
N VAL A 26 16.38 -4.82 -5.69
CA VAL A 26 16.88 -6.14 -6.06
C VAL A 26 18.15 -6.47 -5.29
N LEU A 27 19.12 -5.54 -5.25
CA LEU A 27 20.39 -5.73 -4.56
C LEU A 27 20.17 -5.97 -3.06
N PHE A 28 19.32 -5.18 -2.41
CA PHE A 28 18.98 -5.34 -1.00
C PHE A 28 18.36 -6.70 -0.72
N GLY A 29 17.31 -7.07 -1.46
CA GLY A 29 16.60 -8.35 -1.29
C GLY A 29 17.49 -9.57 -1.52
N VAL A 30 18.28 -9.57 -2.60
CA VAL A 30 19.22 -10.66 -2.91
C VAL A 30 20.29 -10.78 -1.82
N THR A 31 20.86 -9.66 -1.39
CA THR A 31 21.87 -9.66 -0.32
C THR A 31 21.30 -10.20 0.98
N HIS A 32 20.08 -9.80 1.34
CA HIS A 32 19.40 -10.31 2.54
C HIS A 32 19.14 -11.82 2.43
N ALA A 33 18.64 -12.29 1.29
CA ALA A 33 18.36 -13.71 1.04
C ALA A 33 19.63 -14.58 1.04
N LEU A 34 20.77 -14.06 0.59
CA LEU A 34 22.04 -14.77 0.66
C LEU A 34 22.56 -14.83 2.11
N LYS A 35 22.48 -13.71 2.85
CA LYS A 35 22.88 -13.67 4.27
C LYS A 35 22.01 -14.56 5.15
N SER A 36 20.70 -14.65 4.89
CA SER A 36 19.82 -15.53 5.68
C SER A 36 20.19 -17.01 5.54
N ARG A 37 20.75 -17.42 4.39
CA ARG A 37 21.26 -18.79 4.17
C ARG A 37 22.53 -19.11 4.94
N THR A 38 23.28 -18.11 5.40
CA THR A 38 24.48 -18.32 6.23
C THR A 38 24.19 -18.26 7.73
N ARG A 39 22.99 -17.81 8.14
CA ARG A 39 22.57 -17.77 9.56
C ARG A 39 22.26 -19.16 10.08
N GLU A 40 22.41 -19.35 11.38
CA GLU A 40 21.98 -20.59 12.04
C GLU A 40 20.49 -20.83 11.85
N LYS A 41 20.09 -22.11 11.79
CA LYS A 41 18.69 -22.49 11.54
C LYS A 41 17.74 -21.94 12.62
N SER A 42 18.22 -21.78 13.84
CA SER A 42 17.52 -21.16 14.98
C SER A 42 17.18 -19.68 14.77
N GLU A 43 17.91 -18.97 13.91
CA GLU A 43 17.73 -17.54 13.63
C GLU A 43 17.01 -17.26 12.30
N ARG A 44 16.63 -18.30 11.57
CA ARG A 44 15.92 -18.15 10.30
C ARG A 44 14.43 -18.01 10.54
N SER A 45 13.81 -17.04 9.87
CA SER A 45 12.36 -17.01 9.71
C SER A 45 11.94 -18.18 8.81
N ASP A 46 10.89 -18.90 9.20
CA ASP A 46 10.30 -19.99 8.40
C ASP A 46 9.54 -19.47 7.16
N GLY A 47 9.34 -18.16 7.04
CA GLY A 47 8.59 -17.52 5.95
C GLY A 47 9.46 -16.67 5.02
N PRO A 48 8.94 -16.33 3.82
CA PRO A 48 9.57 -15.34 2.96
C PRO A 48 9.59 -13.97 3.66
N ALA A 49 10.75 -13.32 3.67
CA ALA A 49 10.86 -11.94 4.13
C ALA A 49 10.44 -10.98 3.03
N PHE A 50 9.57 -10.01 3.36
CA PHE A 50 9.16 -8.94 2.46
C PHE A 50 9.67 -7.62 3.01
N PHE A 51 10.30 -6.81 2.16
CA PHE A 51 10.89 -5.53 2.60
C PHE A 51 10.28 -4.37 1.81
N ILE A 52 9.99 -3.31 2.54
CA ILE A 52 9.44 -2.06 2.00
C ILE A 52 10.51 -0.99 2.17
N HIS A 53 10.86 -0.34 1.06
CA HIS A 53 11.68 0.87 1.10
C HIS A 53 10.81 2.07 1.48
N SER A 54 11.26 2.87 2.43
CA SER A 54 10.57 4.09 2.87
C SER A 54 11.55 5.25 2.94
N SER A 55 11.11 6.42 2.48
CA SER A 55 11.79 7.71 2.67
C SER A 55 11.22 8.51 3.84
N ILE A 56 10.11 8.07 4.43
CA ILE A 56 9.41 8.77 5.51
C ILE A 56 10.28 8.69 6.77
N GLY A 57 10.76 9.82 7.26
CA GLY A 57 11.69 9.85 8.40
C GLY A 57 13.13 9.43 8.04
N GLY A 58 13.47 9.39 6.75
CA GLY A 58 14.81 9.06 6.24
C GLY A 58 14.81 7.85 5.30
N ASP A 59 15.95 7.59 4.67
CA ASP A 59 16.14 6.49 3.72
C ASP A 59 16.38 5.16 4.45
N HIS A 60 15.41 4.25 4.45
CA HIS A 60 15.51 2.99 5.17
C HIS A 60 14.64 1.86 4.58
N TRP A 61 14.94 0.63 5.00
CA TRP A 61 14.19 -0.58 4.66
C TRP A 61 13.46 -1.09 5.90
N ILE A 62 12.18 -1.40 5.76
CA ILE A 62 11.34 -1.97 6.81
C ILE A 62 10.99 -3.40 6.39
N GLU A 63 11.27 -4.37 7.25
CA GLU A 63 10.74 -5.72 7.06
C GLU A 63 9.24 -5.71 7.38
N TRP A 64 8.43 -6.12 6.42
CA TRP A 64 7.01 -6.28 6.62
C TRP A 64 6.75 -7.51 7.50
N GLN A 65 6.14 -7.27 8.66
CA GLN A 65 5.73 -8.29 9.61
C GLN A 65 4.21 -8.39 9.63
N ILE A 66 3.69 -9.62 9.69
CA ILE A 66 2.24 -9.88 9.79
C ILE A 66 1.68 -9.34 11.13
N GLY A 67 2.50 -9.35 12.19
CA GLY A 67 2.13 -8.84 13.52
C GLY A 67 3.09 -7.73 13.99
N GLY A 68 2.61 -6.87 14.89
CA GLY A 68 3.43 -5.83 15.51
C GLY A 68 3.78 -4.66 14.58
N CYS A 69 3.00 -4.42 13.52
CA CYS A 69 3.19 -3.27 12.64
C CYS A 69 3.12 -1.97 13.47
N PRO A 70 4.17 -1.13 13.47
CA PRO A 70 4.21 0.10 14.27
C PRO A 70 3.18 1.14 13.82
N TYR A 71 2.63 0.97 12.62
CA TYR A 71 1.61 1.83 12.05
C TYR A 71 0.18 1.33 12.28
N TYR A 72 -0.04 0.20 12.96
CA TYR A 72 -1.39 -0.33 13.21
C TYR A 72 -2.00 0.23 14.50
N PRO A 73 -3.27 0.72 14.49
CA PRO A 73 -4.07 1.06 13.31
C PRO A 73 -3.63 2.41 12.72
N CYS A 74 -3.64 2.55 11.39
CA CYS A 74 -3.29 3.82 10.75
C CYS A 74 -4.49 4.75 10.51
N HIS A 75 -5.72 4.23 10.52
CA HIS A 75 -6.96 4.99 10.33
C HIS A 75 -8.02 4.68 11.38
N PHE A 76 -8.33 3.39 11.64
CA PHE A 76 -9.38 2.96 12.56
C PHE A 76 -9.17 1.55 13.12
N SER A 77 -9.78 1.27 14.28
CA SER A 77 -9.72 -0.06 14.91
C SER A 77 -10.41 -1.12 14.06
N GLY A 78 -9.78 -2.30 13.91
CA GLY A 78 -10.31 -3.39 13.09
C GLY A 78 -10.06 -3.26 11.59
N GLN A 79 -9.30 -2.23 11.18
CA GLN A 79 -8.88 -2.08 9.78
C GLN A 79 -8.06 -3.26 9.26
N ARG A 80 -8.09 -3.44 7.95
CA ARG A 80 -7.20 -4.34 7.20
C ARG A 80 -5.99 -3.56 6.69
N CYS A 81 -4.81 -4.17 6.68
CA CYS A 81 -3.54 -3.52 6.33
C CYS A 81 -2.79 -4.23 5.19
N GLU A 82 -3.45 -5.14 4.49
CA GLU A 82 -2.87 -5.85 3.34
C GLU A 82 -2.52 -4.91 2.20
N TYR A 83 -3.17 -3.75 2.14
CA TYR A 83 -2.93 -2.71 1.14
C TYR A 83 -2.60 -1.37 1.82
N CYS A 84 -1.62 -1.29 2.72
CA CYS A 84 -1.24 -0.03 3.39
C CYS A 84 -0.98 1.13 2.41
N TYR A 85 -0.54 0.83 1.19
CA TYR A 85 -0.52 1.78 0.09
C TYR A 85 -1.71 1.53 -0.84
N CYS A 86 -2.36 2.61 -1.27
CA CYS A 86 -3.50 2.52 -2.18
C CYS A 86 -3.08 1.78 -3.47
N PRO A 87 -3.71 0.64 -3.81
CA PRO A 87 -3.31 -0.14 -4.98
C PRO A 87 -3.68 0.55 -6.30
N LEU A 88 -4.52 1.60 -6.23
CA LEU A 88 -4.94 2.40 -7.38
C LEU A 88 -4.21 3.77 -7.40
N TYR A 89 -3.10 3.91 -6.68
CA TYR A 89 -2.36 5.16 -6.65
C TYR A 89 -1.73 5.49 -8.02
N PRO A 90 -1.76 6.77 -8.47
CA PRO A 90 -2.51 7.87 -7.87
C PRO A 90 -4.00 7.76 -8.25
N CYS A 91 -4.87 7.70 -7.23
CA CYS A 91 -6.30 7.56 -7.48
C CYS A 91 -6.96 8.84 -7.99
N LYS A 92 -6.42 10.00 -7.57
CA LYS A 92 -6.96 11.34 -7.83
C LYS A 92 -8.46 11.48 -7.51
N ASP A 93 -8.94 10.69 -6.55
CA ASP A 93 -10.31 10.72 -6.05
C ASP A 93 -10.36 11.64 -4.82
N GLU A 94 -10.83 12.87 -4.99
CA GLU A 94 -10.86 13.91 -3.96
C GLU A 94 -11.78 13.58 -2.77
N GLU A 95 -12.62 12.54 -2.88
CA GLU A 95 -13.36 12.00 -1.72
C GLU A 95 -12.48 11.12 -0.81
N LEU A 96 -11.35 10.63 -1.33
CA LEU A 96 -10.49 9.62 -0.69
C LEU A 96 -9.07 10.14 -0.41
N GLY A 97 -8.71 11.32 -0.92
CA GLY A 97 -7.35 11.82 -0.89
C GLY A 97 -7.30 13.33 -1.04
N GLU A 98 -6.09 13.86 -1.09
CA GLU A 98 -5.86 15.31 -1.16
C GLU A 98 -4.66 15.65 -2.04
N TRP A 99 -4.70 16.83 -2.66
CA TRP A 99 -3.54 17.42 -3.32
C TRP A 99 -2.71 18.21 -2.31
N SER A 100 -1.45 17.84 -2.16
CA SER A 100 -0.48 18.53 -1.29
C SER A 100 0.51 19.34 -2.13
N GLY A 101 0.89 20.55 -1.68
CA GLY A 101 1.87 21.40 -2.36
C GLY A 101 1.63 22.90 -2.14
N SER A 102 2.69 23.71 -2.31
CA SER A 102 2.61 25.18 -2.29
C SER A 102 2.47 25.73 -3.71
N GLN A 103 2.00 26.97 -3.88
CA GLN A 103 1.81 27.62 -5.20
C GLN A 103 3.06 27.62 -6.11
N ARG A 104 4.26 27.38 -5.55
CA ARG A 104 5.54 27.35 -6.29
C ARG A 104 6.03 25.96 -6.69
N LYS A 105 5.40 24.89 -6.18
CA LYS A 105 5.76 23.50 -6.48
C LYS A 105 4.60 22.80 -7.18
N GLU A 106 4.92 21.81 -8.00
CA GLU A 106 3.92 20.92 -8.59
C GLU A 106 3.10 20.26 -7.47
N LYS A 107 1.77 20.20 -7.65
CA LYS A 107 0.88 19.57 -6.68
C LYS A 107 1.08 18.05 -6.73
N VAL A 108 1.29 17.44 -5.58
CA VAL A 108 1.44 15.99 -5.44
C VAL A 108 0.18 15.40 -4.82
N TRP A 109 -0.38 14.38 -5.48
CA TRP A 109 -1.54 13.66 -4.98
C TRP A 109 -1.16 12.79 -3.77
N SER A 110 -1.99 12.80 -2.73
CA SER A 110 -1.82 11.99 -1.52
C SER A 110 -3.06 11.15 -1.25
N CYS A 111 -2.89 9.83 -1.17
CA CYS A 111 -3.91 8.90 -0.67
C CYS A 111 -3.83 8.69 0.86
N ALA A 112 -3.04 9.48 1.60
CA ALA A 112 -2.86 9.31 3.03
C ALA A 112 -4.18 9.24 3.84
N PRO A 113 -5.21 10.06 3.57
CA PRO A 113 -6.47 9.98 4.31
C PRO A 113 -7.42 8.86 3.83
N CYS A 114 -7.07 8.11 2.77
CA CYS A 114 -7.94 7.09 2.19
C CYS A 114 -8.17 5.94 3.17
N THR A 115 -9.43 5.64 3.46
CA THR A 115 -9.83 4.48 4.28
C THR A 115 -10.33 3.30 3.45
N LEU A 116 -10.52 3.49 2.13
CA LEU A 116 -11.21 2.51 1.28
C LEU A 116 -10.47 1.17 1.24
N ASN A 117 -9.16 1.19 1.02
CA ASN A 117 -8.24 0.04 1.03
C ASN A 117 -8.01 -0.57 2.42
N HIS A 118 -8.61 0.00 3.47
CA HIS A 118 -8.57 -0.49 4.84
C HIS A 118 -9.88 -1.17 5.27
N GLN A 119 -10.96 -1.00 4.50
CA GLN A 119 -12.27 -1.60 4.77
C GLN A 119 -12.23 -3.12 4.48
N PRO A 120 -12.65 -3.99 5.43
CA PRO A 120 -12.59 -5.44 5.24
C PRO A 120 -13.27 -5.95 3.96
N ILE A 121 -14.45 -5.42 3.62
CA ILE A 121 -15.18 -5.80 2.41
C ILE A 121 -14.41 -5.45 1.14
N VAL A 122 -13.78 -4.27 1.12
CA VAL A 122 -13.00 -3.77 -0.02
C VAL A 122 -11.73 -4.59 -0.16
N VAL A 123 -11.00 -4.84 0.93
CA VAL A 123 -9.78 -5.66 0.89
C VAL A 123 -10.09 -7.07 0.40
N HIS A 124 -11.19 -7.67 0.86
CA HIS A 124 -11.61 -8.98 0.39
C HIS A 124 -11.91 -8.99 -1.11
N HIS A 125 -12.57 -7.95 -1.61
CA HIS A 125 -12.90 -7.80 -3.03
C HIS A 125 -11.66 -7.56 -3.89
N LEU A 126 -10.78 -6.62 -3.49
CA LEU A 126 -9.52 -6.32 -4.19
C LEU A 126 -8.60 -7.54 -4.32
N ARG A 127 -8.57 -8.39 -3.29
CA ARG A 127 -7.79 -9.65 -3.36
C ARG A 127 -8.27 -10.61 -4.44
N ARG A 128 -9.56 -10.55 -4.79
CA ARG A 128 -10.18 -11.39 -5.83
C ARG A 128 -10.19 -10.70 -7.20
N ASN A 129 -10.29 -9.38 -7.21
CA ASN A 129 -10.45 -8.54 -8.38
C ASN A 129 -9.44 -7.38 -8.30
N PRO A 130 -8.14 -7.63 -8.55
CA PRO A 130 -7.09 -6.60 -8.43
C PRO A 130 -7.26 -5.43 -9.40
N GLU A 131 -8.02 -5.63 -10.48
CA GLU A 131 -8.37 -4.62 -11.49
C GLU A 131 -9.61 -3.78 -11.15
N ALA A 132 -10.27 -4.03 -10.01
CA ALA A 132 -11.48 -3.32 -9.61
C ALA A 132 -11.28 -1.80 -9.56
N SER A 133 -12.26 -1.05 -10.09
CA SER A 133 -12.18 0.42 -10.17
C SER A 133 -12.58 1.11 -8.85
N HIS A 134 -12.16 2.37 -8.62
CA HIS A 134 -12.64 3.16 -7.46
C HIS A 134 -14.17 3.20 -7.36
N ARG A 135 -14.86 3.37 -8.49
CA ARG A 135 -16.32 3.44 -8.52
C ARG A 135 -16.95 2.16 -7.97
N GLU A 136 -16.41 1.02 -8.38
CA GLU A 136 -16.82 -0.31 -7.94
C GLU A 136 -16.55 -0.51 -6.46
N LEU A 137 -15.32 -0.23 -6.00
CA LEU A 137 -14.93 -0.38 -4.59
C LEU A 137 -15.77 0.52 -3.67
N LYS A 138 -16.00 1.78 -4.05
CA LYS A 138 -16.89 2.69 -3.30
C LYS A 138 -18.34 2.20 -3.27
N SER A 139 -18.78 1.45 -4.29
CA SER A 139 -20.14 0.90 -4.31
C SER A 139 -20.34 -0.16 -3.23
N LEU A 140 -19.31 -0.97 -2.93
CA LEU A 140 -19.36 -2.00 -1.89
C LEU A 140 -19.67 -1.40 -0.51
N ILE A 141 -19.06 -0.26 -0.17
CA ILE A 141 -19.30 0.44 1.09
C ILE A 141 -20.73 0.94 1.17
N ARG A 142 -21.20 1.65 0.14
CA ARG A 142 -22.59 2.15 0.09
C ARG A 142 -23.62 1.03 0.17
N HIS A 143 -23.33 -0.14 -0.41
CA HIS A 143 -24.21 -1.29 -0.29
C HIS A 143 -24.18 -1.88 1.12
N GLN A 144 -23.00 -2.01 1.73
CA GLN A 144 -22.86 -2.49 3.10
C GLN A 144 -23.62 -1.62 4.11
N GLU A 145 -23.48 -0.29 4.01
CA GLU A 145 -24.19 0.68 4.86
C GLU A 145 -25.71 0.50 4.74
N LYS A 146 -26.24 0.37 3.52
CA LYS A 146 -27.67 0.10 3.29
C LYS A 146 -28.16 -1.23 3.85
N TYR A 147 -27.30 -2.25 3.95
CA TYR A 147 -27.67 -3.54 4.55
C TYR A 147 -27.65 -3.47 6.08
N ILE A 148 -26.75 -2.68 6.67
CA ILE A 148 -26.68 -2.47 8.13
C ILE A 148 -27.83 -1.58 8.63
N GLU A 149 -28.25 -0.60 7.82
CA GLU A 149 -29.35 0.33 8.17
C GLU A 149 -30.75 -0.27 8.00
N LYS A 150 -30.89 -1.43 7.36
CA LYS A 150 -32.18 -2.13 7.34
C LYS A 150 -32.43 -2.74 8.71
N PRO A 151 -33.49 -2.35 9.45
CA PRO A 151 -33.80 -3.00 10.70
C PRO A 151 -34.02 -4.49 10.45
N ASN A 152 -33.47 -5.33 11.32
CA ASN A 152 -33.82 -6.75 11.37
C ASN A 152 -35.31 -6.85 11.70
N ILE A 153 -36.16 -6.84 10.67
CA ILE A 153 -37.56 -7.23 10.80
C ILE A 153 -37.56 -8.76 10.78
N SER A 154 -37.15 -9.35 11.90
CA SER A 154 -37.46 -10.73 12.21
C SER A 154 -38.87 -10.76 12.79
N GLY A 155 -39.81 -11.30 12.03
CA GLY A 155 -41.17 -11.62 12.46
C GLY A 155 -41.23 -12.86 13.35
#